data_AF-A0A3C1Z069-F1
#
_entry.id   AF-A0A3C1Z069-F1
#
_cell.length_a   1.000
_cell.length_b   1.000
_cell.length_c   1.000
_cell.angle_alpha   90.00
_cell.angle_beta   90.00
_cell.angle_gamma   90.00
#
_symmetry.space_group_name_H-M   'P 1'
#
loop_
_entity.id
_entity.type
_entity.pdbx_description
1 polymer ?
#
loop_
_entity_poly.entity_id
_entity_poly.type
_entity_poly.pdbx_seq_one_letter_code
_entity_poly.pdbx_strand_id
1 'polypeptide(L)'
;MNRPNTRPRQGAEPPLWSIAAAAAVIMLTPMVLFSLAPEGPIREGDTVFSTGAHKVSLNRPDQHRHAGYDSTCLLDPKDPMIVLQTPGEGSEEDFLAQVQGKSAIEWPFCPPQAELRIKRYQVTQQPSLLQDLRDGLFRLLKRV
;
A
#
# COMPACT_ATOMS: atom_id res chain seq x y z
N MET A 1 68.78 -34.66 -9.83
CA MET A 1 67.91 -33.76 -9.04
C MET A 1 66.63 -33.49 -9.82
N ASN A 2 65.48 -33.97 -9.35
CA ASN A 2 64.17 -33.61 -9.92
C ASN A 2 63.55 -32.49 -9.07
N ARG A 3 63.29 -31.32 -9.65
CA ARG A 3 62.51 -30.25 -9.00
C ARG A 3 61.01 -30.55 -9.15
N PRO A 4 60.20 -30.50 -8.06
CA PRO A 4 58.76 -30.51 -8.21
C PRO A 4 58.32 -29.19 -8.84
N ASN A 5 57.52 -29.29 -9.90
CA ASN A 5 56.94 -28.17 -10.62
C ASN A 5 55.77 -27.63 -9.79
N THR A 6 56.00 -26.58 -9.00
CA THR A 6 54.95 -25.94 -8.20
C THR A 6 54.01 -25.19 -9.15
N ARG A 7 52.86 -25.79 -9.48
CA ARG A 7 51.80 -25.09 -10.22
C ARG A 7 51.34 -23.88 -9.39
N PRO A 8 51.26 -22.67 -9.96
CA PRO A 8 50.72 -21.52 -9.26
C PRO A 8 49.24 -21.81 -8.96
N ARG A 9 48.85 -21.64 -7.70
CA ARG A 9 47.45 -21.52 -7.29
C ARG A 9 46.88 -20.35 -8.09
N GLN A 10 46.14 -20.64 -9.16
CA GLN A 10 45.25 -19.66 -9.77
C GLN A 10 44.24 -19.31 -8.68
N GLY A 11 44.41 -18.14 -8.08
CA GLY A 11 43.35 -17.52 -7.29
C GLY A 11 42.16 -17.40 -8.22
N ALA A 12 41.13 -18.20 -7.98
CA ALA A 12 39.88 -18.11 -8.70
C ALA A 12 39.19 -16.83 -8.26
N GLU A 13 39.58 -15.70 -8.85
CA GLU A 13 38.84 -14.46 -8.74
C GLU A 13 37.43 -14.74 -9.27
N PRO A 14 36.38 -14.44 -8.50
CA PRO A 14 35.02 -14.71 -8.93
C PRO A 14 34.76 -13.96 -10.24
N PRO A 15 34.25 -14.63 -11.28
CA PRO A 15 34.02 -13.99 -12.57
C PRO A 15 33.03 -12.82 -12.41
N LEU A 16 33.18 -11.74 -13.18
CA LEU A 16 32.42 -10.50 -13.00
C LEU A 16 30.88 -10.69 -12.97
N TRP A 17 30.36 -11.71 -13.65
CA TRP A 17 28.94 -12.06 -13.63
C TRP A 17 28.46 -12.51 -12.24
N SER A 18 29.32 -13.18 -11.47
CA SER A 18 29.00 -13.61 -10.11
C SER A 18 28.97 -12.42 -9.13
N ILE A 19 29.81 -11.41 -9.34
CA ILE A 19 29.77 -10.14 -8.59
C ILE A 19 28.48 -9.38 -8.91
N ALA A 20 28.12 -9.27 -10.19
CA ALA A 20 26.89 -8.61 -10.62
C ALA A 20 25.63 -9.32 -10.07
N ALA A 21 25.61 -10.66 -10.09
CA ALA A 21 24.54 -11.45 -9.52
C ALA A 21 24.42 -11.25 -8.00
N ALA A 22 25.55 -11.28 -7.28
CA ALA A 22 25.56 -11.02 -5.83
C ALA A 22 25.06 -9.60 -5.51
N ALA A 23 25.50 -8.59 -6.26
CA ALA A 23 25.03 -7.22 -6.08
C ALA A 23 23.52 -7.09 -6.34
N ALA A 24 22.99 -7.75 -7.38
CA ALA A 24 21.56 -7.77 -7.67
C ALA A 24 20.77 -8.42 -6.53
N VAL A 25 21.24 -9.55 -5.98
CA VAL A 25 20.59 -10.20 -4.83
C VAL A 25 20.62 -9.28 -3.61
N ILE A 26 21.74 -8.65 -3.30
CA ILE A 26 21.85 -7.73 -2.16
C ILE A 26 20.92 -6.52 -2.31
N MET A 27 20.69 -6.01 -3.53
CA MET A 27 19.73 -4.93 -3.76
C MET A 27 18.27 -5.40 -3.72
N LEU A 28 17.96 -6.56 -4.31
CA LEU A 28 16.58 -7.06 -4.39
C LEU A 28 16.08 -7.63 -3.06
N THR A 29 16.96 -8.23 -2.26
CA THR A 29 16.62 -8.83 -0.97
C THR A 29 15.90 -7.86 -0.03
N PRO A 30 16.43 -6.66 0.29
CA PRO A 30 15.71 -5.72 1.14
C PRO A 30 14.39 -5.30 0.50
N MET A 31 14.33 -5.14 -0.83
CA MET A 31 13.11 -4.75 -1.52
C MET A 31 11.98 -5.77 -1.33
N VAL A 32 12.30 -7.07 -1.41
CA VAL A 32 11.36 -8.17 -1.19
C VAL A 32 11.00 -8.33 0.30
N LEU A 33 11.97 -8.18 1.19
CA LEU A 33 11.72 -8.31 2.63
C LEU A 33 10.87 -7.15 3.17
N PHE A 34 11.14 -5.92 2.72
CA PHE A 34 10.36 -4.75 3.13
C PHE A 34 9.00 -4.66 2.44
N SER A 35 8.80 -5.29 1.28
CA SER A 35 7.47 -5.36 0.66
C SER A 35 6.49 -6.30 1.36
N LEU A 36 7.02 -7.25 2.15
CA LEU A 36 6.22 -8.22 2.92
C LEU A 36 6.12 -7.86 4.40
N ALA A 37 6.75 -6.75 4.82
CA ALA A 37 6.66 -6.30 6.21
C ALA A 37 5.18 -6.03 6.53
N PRO A 38 4.62 -6.66 7.58
CA PRO A 38 3.24 -6.46 7.94
C PRO A 38 3.01 -4.99 8.28
N GLU A 39 1.90 -4.42 7.81
CA GLU A 39 1.53 -3.07 8.17
C GLU A 39 1.40 -2.96 9.69
N GLY A 40 1.90 -1.84 10.23
CA GLY A 40 1.86 -1.57 11.65
C GLY A 40 0.42 -1.41 12.16
N PRO A 41 0.25 -1.20 13.48
CA PRO A 41 -1.02 -0.69 13.98
C PRO A 41 -1.33 0.65 13.31
N ILE A 42 -2.57 0.79 12.83
CA ILE A 42 -3.08 2.07 12.33
C ILE A 42 -3.16 3.04 13.51
N ARG A 43 -2.63 4.25 13.33
CA ARG A 43 -2.60 5.31 14.34
C ARG A 43 -3.35 6.54 13.86
N GLU A 44 -3.72 7.39 14.79
CA GLU A 44 -4.25 8.71 14.49
C GLU A 44 -3.23 9.53 13.68
N GLY A 45 -3.71 10.21 12.64
CA GLY A 45 -2.90 10.96 11.69
C GLY A 45 -2.35 10.13 10.53
N ASP A 46 -2.46 8.80 10.55
CA ASP A 46 -2.04 7.97 9.43
C ASP A 46 -2.92 8.22 8.20
N THR A 47 -2.30 8.15 7.01
CA THR A 47 -3.04 8.12 5.75
C THR A 47 -3.31 6.68 5.36
N VAL A 48 -4.56 6.38 5.05
CA VAL A 48 -5.02 5.06 4.64
C VAL A 48 -5.83 5.14 3.36
N PHE A 49 -5.76 4.09 2.56
CA PHE A 49 -6.49 3.92 1.31
C PHE A 49 -7.47 2.76 1.45
N SER A 50 -8.58 2.82 0.72
CA SER A 50 -9.51 1.70 0.69
C SER A 50 -8.94 0.51 -0.07
N THR A 51 -9.09 -0.70 0.46
CA THR A 51 -8.69 -1.93 -0.24
C THR A 51 -9.61 -2.27 -1.42
N GLY A 52 -10.74 -1.58 -1.55
CA GLY A 52 -11.71 -1.78 -2.61
C GLY A 52 -12.95 -0.89 -2.51
N ALA A 53 -13.98 -1.25 -3.24
CA ALA A 53 -15.29 -0.61 -3.19
C ALA A 53 -16.09 -1.12 -1.97
N HIS A 54 -15.88 -0.51 -0.80
CA HIS A 54 -16.56 -0.91 0.44
C HIS A 54 -17.66 0.07 0.82
N LYS A 55 -18.82 -0.44 1.24
CA LYS A 55 -19.88 0.38 1.82
C LYS A 55 -19.55 0.69 3.27
N VAL A 56 -19.53 1.98 3.62
CA VAL A 56 -19.21 2.47 4.97
C VAL A 56 -20.25 3.47 5.46
N SER A 57 -20.29 3.66 6.78
CA SER A 57 -21.24 4.56 7.43
C SER A 57 -20.65 5.96 7.61
N LEU A 58 -21.44 6.98 7.30
CA LEU A 58 -21.13 8.37 7.59
C LEU A 58 -21.27 8.62 9.09
N ASN A 59 -20.28 9.26 9.72
CA ASN A 59 -20.37 9.66 11.12
C ASN A 59 -21.40 10.79 11.32
N ARG A 60 -21.51 11.70 10.33
CA ARG A 60 -22.50 12.78 10.29
C ARG A 60 -23.33 12.72 9.01
N PRO A 61 -24.36 11.84 8.96
CA PRO A 61 -25.15 11.63 7.76
C PRO A 61 -25.98 12.86 7.36
N ASP A 62 -26.48 13.63 8.33
CA ASP A 62 -27.33 14.80 8.08
C ASP A 62 -26.66 15.86 7.20
N GLN A 63 -25.34 16.02 7.31
CA GLN A 63 -24.58 16.98 6.50
C GLN A 63 -24.61 16.66 4.99
N HIS A 64 -24.85 15.40 4.63
CA HIS A 64 -24.71 14.89 3.26
C HIS A 64 -26.06 14.45 2.67
N ARG A 65 -27.14 14.61 3.42
CA ARG A 65 -28.49 14.17 3.02
C ARG A 65 -28.99 14.88 1.77
N HIS A 66 -28.68 16.17 1.64
CA HIS A 66 -29.00 16.96 0.45
C HIS A 66 -28.27 16.51 -0.82
N ALA A 67 -27.14 15.81 -0.68
CA ALA A 67 -26.37 15.26 -1.79
C ALA A 67 -26.80 13.82 -2.17
N GLY A 68 -27.89 13.32 -1.60
CA GLY A 68 -28.44 11.98 -1.91
C GLY A 68 -27.81 10.84 -1.11
N TYR A 69 -27.04 11.14 -0.06
CA TYR A 69 -26.53 10.14 0.87
C TYR A 69 -27.51 9.98 2.03
N ASP A 70 -27.93 8.74 2.32
CA ASP A 70 -28.85 8.49 3.42
C ASP A 70 -28.09 8.40 4.76
N SER A 71 -27.22 7.38 4.87
CA SER A 71 -26.32 7.19 6.00
C SER A 71 -25.00 6.52 5.64
N THR A 72 -24.83 6.16 4.37
CA THR A 72 -23.70 5.37 3.90
C THR A 72 -23.20 5.88 2.57
N CYS A 73 -21.92 5.65 2.30
CA CYS A 73 -21.30 5.90 1.02
C CYS A 73 -20.35 4.75 0.66
N LEU A 74 -19.84 4.77 -0.56
CA LEU A 74 -18.90 3.77 -1.07
C LEU A 74 -17.48 4.33 -1.09
N LEU A 75 -16.52 3.60 -0.52
CA LEU A 75 -15.12 3.99 -0.53
C LEU A 75 -14.52 3.87 -1.93
N ASP A 76 -13.74 4.87 -2.35
CA ASP A 76 -12.90 4.80 -3.55
C ASP A 76 -11.45 4.52 -3.12
N PRO A 77 -10.79 3.46 -3.64
CA PRO A 77 -9.37 3.19 -3.41
C PRO A 77 -8.43 4.34 -3.80
N LYS A 78 -8.88 5.24 -4.69
CA LYS A 78 -8.08 6.40 -5.14
C LYS A 78 -8.11 7.57 -4.17
N ASP A 79 -9.12 7.62 -3.30
CA ASP A 79 -9.31 8.72 -2.37
C ASP A 79 -8.54 8.42 -1.07
N PRO A 80 -7.49 9.19 -0.73
CA PRO A 80 -6.80 9.03 0.54
C PRO A 80 -7.72 9.43 1.69
N MET A 81 -7.59 8.76 2.81
CA MET A 81 -8.30 9.11 4.05
C MET A 81 -7.29 9.30 5.17
N ILE A 82 -7.54 10.27 6.05
CA ILE A 82 -6.75 10.47 7.27
C ILE A 82 -7.48 9.87 8.46
N VAL A 83 -6.77 9.11 9.29
CA VAL A 83 -7.33 8.54 10.52
C VAL A 83 -7.44 9.64 11.57
N LEU A 84 -8.66 9.89 12.03
CA LEU A 84 -8.93 10.91 13.05
C LEU A 84 -8.85 10.33 14.45
N GLN A 85 -9.44 9.14 14.65
CA GLN A 85 -9.49 8.49 15.96
C GLN A 85 -9.41 6.99 15.77
N THR A 86 -8.53 6.34 16.53
CA THR A 86 -8.46 4.88 16.61
C THR A 86 -9.28 4.39 17.79
N PRO A 87 -9.96 3.23 17.67
CA PRO A 87 -10.61 2.60 18.81
C PRO A 87 -9.60 2.34 19.94
N GLY A 88 -10.09 2.35 21.18
CA GLY A 88 -9.26 2.05 22.35
C GLY A 88 -8.55 0.70 22.20
N GLU A 89 -7.35 0.59 22.76
CA GLU A 89 -6.46 -0.57 22.59
C GLU A 89 -7.19 -1.90 22.87
N GLY A 90 -7.46 -2.67 21.81
CA GLY A 90 -8.08 -4.00 21.90
C GLY A 90 -9.55 -4.14 21.49
N SER A 91 -10.23 -3.09 21.00
CA SER A 91 -11.57 -3.23 20.43
C SER A 91 -11.55 -3.37 18.91
N GLU A 92 -12.31 -4.34 18.37
CA GLU A 92 -12.66 -4.50 16.94
C GLU A 92 -13.64 -3.42 16.46
N GLU A 93 -13.59 -2.23 17.08
CA GLU A 93 -14.50 -1.14 16.79
C GLU A 93 -14.06 -0.38 15.53
N ASP A 94 -15.04 0.22 14.87
CA ASP A 94 -14.79 1.08 13.71
C ASP A 94 -13.92 2.27 14.14
N PHE A 95 -12.85 2.55 13.41
CA PHE A 95 -12.08 3.79 13.59
C PHE A 95 -12.70 4.91 12.76
N LEU A 96 -12.47 6.15 13.19
CA LEU A 96 -12.96 7.33 12.49
C LEU A 96 -11.90 7.81 11.51
N ALA A 97 -12.27 7.99 10.26
CA ALA A 97 -11.40 8.56 9.24
C ALA A 97 -12.12 9.63 8.44
N GLN A 98 -11.36 10.51 7.78
CA GLN A 98 -11.90 11.57 6.94
C GLN A 98 -11.33 11.50 5.53
N VAL A 99 -12.20 11.62 4.52
CA VAL A 99 -11.80 11.68 3.11
C VAL A 99 -10.99 12.93 2.82
N GLN A 100 -9.81 12.77 2.24
CA GLN A 100 -8.87 13.83 1.87
C GLN A 100 -8.73 13.97 0.34
N GLY A 101 -8.30 15.14 -0.12
CA GLY A 101 -7.93 15.38 -1.53
C GLY A 101 -9.08 15.43 -2.54
N LYS A 102 -10.31 15.07 -2.14
CA LYS A 102 -11.49 15.13 -3.00
C LYS A 102 -12.10 16.53 -3.02
N SER A 103 -12.46 17.02 -4.20
CA SER A 103 -13.05 18.36 -4.40
C SER A 103 -14.51 18.32 -4.87
N ALA A 104 -14.96 17.21 -5.44
CA ALA A 104 -16.29 17.06 -6.02
C ALA A 104 -17.03 15.85 -5.42
N ILE A 105 -18.36 15.95 -5.41
CA ILE A 105 -19.23 14.86 -5.01
C ILE A 105 -19.50 14.00 -6.24
N GLU A 106 -19.20 12.71 -6.14
CA GLU A 106 -19.44 11.71 -7.19
C GLU A 106 -20.22 10.55 -6.59
N TRP A 107 -21.54 10.52 -6.78
CA TRP A 107 -22.37 9.44 -6.25
C TRP A 107 -22.06 8.13 -6.99
N PRO A 108 -21.91 6.98 -6.31
CA PRO A 108 -22.19 6.68 -4.89
C PRO A 108 -21.00 6.79 -3.93
N PHE A 109 -19.88 7.38 -4.36
CA PHE A 109 -18.64 7.43 -3.60
C PHE A 109 -18.70 8.40 -2.43
N CYS A 110 -17.84 8.20 -1.43
CA CYS A 110 -17.84 9.08 -0.28
C CYS A 110 -17.56 10.56 -0.66
N PRO A 111 -18.35 11.50 -0.11
CA PRO A 111 -18.21 12.93 -0.40
C PRO A 111 -16.92 13.51 0.21
N PRO A 112 -16.46 14.68 -0.27
CA PRO A 112 -15.23 15.30 0.21
C PRO A 112 -15.34 15.72 1.68
N GLN A 113 -14.27 15.53 2.44
CA GLN A 113 -14.17 15.87 3.87
C GLN A 113 -15.19 15.14 4.78
N ALA A 114 -15.85 14.09 4.28
CA ALA A 114 -16.78 13.30 5.07
C ALA A 114 -16.05 12.49 6.14
N GLU A 115 -16.56 12.52 7.37
CA GLU A 115 -16.13 11.65 8.46
C GLU A 115 -16.85 10.30 8.35
N LEU A 116 -16.08 9.21 8.37
CA LEU A 116 -16.51 7.84 8.09
C LEU A 116 -16.10 6.91 9.21
N ARG A 117 -16.96 5.93 9.49
CA ARG A 117 -16.64 4.80 10.37
C ARG A 117 -16.17 3.64 9.50
N ILE A 118 -14.92 3.24 9.68
CA ILE A 118 -14.24 2.28 8.80
C ILE A 118 -13.60 1.19 9.64
N LYS A 119 -13.57 -0.03 9.10
CA LYS A 119 -12.94 -1.19 9.74
C LYS A 119 -11.54 -1.42 9.21
N ARG A 120 -10.68 -2.02 10.03
CA ARG A 120 -9.25 -2.23 9.70
C ARG A 120 -9.05 -3.02 8.41
N TYR A 121 -9.88 -4.03 8.15
CA TYR A 121 -9.78 -4.85 6.93
C TYR A 121 -10.25 -4.12 5.66
N GLN A 122 -10.93 -2.97 5.78
CA GLN A 122 -11.40 -2.19 4.63
C GLN A 122 -10.33 -1.23 4.11
N VAL A 123 -9.21 -1.07 4.82
CA VAL A 123 -8.15 -0.11 4.49
C VAL A 123 -6.75 -0.70 4.55
N THR A 124 -5.80 0.02 3.95
CA THR A 124 -4.36 -0.27 3.95
C THR A 124 -3.58 1.05 4.02
N GLN A 125 -2.43 1.06 4.68
CA GLN A 125 -1.53 2.22 4.74
C GLN A 125 -0.67 2.35 3.48
N GLN A 126 -0.41 1.25 2.78
CA GLN A 126 0.27 1.29 1.50
C GLN A 126 -0.70 1.72 0.41
N PRO A 127 -0.36 2.75 -0.39
CA PRO A 127 -0.96 2.85 -1.71
C PRO A 127 -0.64 1.53 -2.43
N SER A 128 -1.59 0.99 -3.18
CA SER A 128 -1.46 -0.29 -3.86
C SER A 128 -0.41 -0.24 -4.98
N LEU A 129 0.87 -0.11 -4.62
CA LEU A 129 2.02 -0.03 -5.53
C LEU A 129 2.09 -1.26 -6.44
N LEU A 130 1.63 -2.42 -5.93
CA LEU A 130 1.50 -3.66 -6.68
C LEU A 130 0.42 -3.61 -7.77
N GLN A 131 -0.70 -2.92 -7.54
CA GLN A 131 -1.69 -2.68 -8.58
C GLN A 131 -1.16 -1.68 -9.62
N ASP A 132 -0.48 -0.61 -9.19
CA ASP A 132 0.11 0.37 -10.12
C ASP A 132 1.23 -0.24 -10.99
N LEU A 133 2.09 -1.07 -10.40
CA LEU A 133 3.12 -1.81 -11.14
C LEU A 133 2.50 -2.81 -12.11
N ARG A 134 1.49 -3.57 -11.67
CA ARG A 134 0.76 -4.50 -12.52
C ARG A 134 0.10 -3.76 -13.68
N ASP A 135 -0.59 -2.67 -13.43
CA ASP A 135 -1.29 -1.88 -14.46
C ASP A 135 -0.32 -1.21 -15.43
N GLY A 136 0.83 -0.74 -14.94
CA GLY A 136 1.93 -0.26 -15.76
C GLY A 136 2.51 -1.34 -16.67
N LEU A 137 2.73 -2.54 -16.13
CA LEU A 137 3.25 -3.69 -16.89
C LEU A 137 2.24 -4.17 -17.94
N PHE A 138 0.96 -4.25 -17.59
CA PHE A 138 -0.11 -4.59 -18.54
C PHE A 138 -0.23 -3.57 -19.66
N ARG A 139 -0.05 -2.27 -19.40
CA ARG A 139 -0.04 -1.24 -20.45
C ARG A 139 1.15 -1.36 -21.41
N LEU A 140 2.32 -1.78 -20.92
CA LEU A 140 3.50 -2.02 -21.77
C LEU A 140 3.31 -3.26 -22.64
N LEU A 141 2.78 -4.35 -22.07
CA LEU A 141 2.51 -5.60 -22.79
C LEU A 141 1.39 -5.46 -23.83
N LYS A 142 0.41 -4.59 -23.62
CA LYS A 142 -0.69 -4.36 -24.57
C LYS A 142 -0.28 -3.47 -25.77
N ARG A 143 0.94 -2.93 -25.76
CA ARG A 143 1.49 -2.05 -26.80
C ARG A 143 2.52 -2.75 -27.69
N VAL A 144 2.87 -4.00 -27.38
CA VAL A 144 3.67 -4.93 -28.20
C VAL A 144 2.72 -5.88 -28.91
#